data_AF-A0A833W1E1-F1
#
_entry.id   AF-A0A833W1E1-F1
#
_cell.length_a   1.000
_cell.length_b   1.000
_cell.length_c   1.000
_cell.angle_alpha   90.00
_cell.angle_beta   90.00
_cell.angle_gamma   90.00
#
_symmetry.space_group_name_H-M   'P 1'
#
loop_
_entity.id
_entity.type
_entity.pdbx_description
1 polymer ?
#
loop_
_entity_poly.entity_id
_entity_poly.type
_entity_poly.pdbx_seq_one_letter_code
_entity_poly.pdbx_strand_id
1 'polypeptide(L)'
;MSVFCTDKCCVWEAICANHPRESNKVAFKQEPTMGKYAQTASVTLERVEVLGEYLGRLRYVEVDRAKRQRNDGYMLTLRTRTGGMRSRNVGIDAHALR
;
A
#
# COMPACT_ATOMS: atom_id res chain seq x y z
N MET A 1 14.88 -1.25 12.45
CA MET A 1 14.53 0.10 12.94
C MET A 1 13.32 0.57 12.11
N SER A 2 12.16 0.78 12.74
CA SER A 2 11.00 1.35 12.04
C SER A 2 11.22 2.85 11.93
N VAL A 3 10.98 3.43 10.75
CA VAL A 3 11.08 4.89 10.55
C VAL A 3 9.91 5.61 11.25
N PHE A 4 8.76 4.95 11.33
CA PHE A 4 7.55 5.48 11.96
C PHE A 4 7.31 4.92 13.36
N CYS A 5 6.67 5.73 14.20
CA CYS A 5 6.18 5.32 15.50
C CYS A 5 5.02 4.33 15.33
N THR A 6 4.97 3.36 16.24
CA THR A 6 3.91 2.35 16.36
C THR A 6 3.49 2.28 17.82
N ASP A 7 2.37 1.62 18.10
CA ASP A 7 1.88 1.39 19.48
C ASP A 7 2.91 0.69 20.38
N LYS A 8 3.85 -0.05 19.77
CA LYS A 8 4.93 -0.74 20.50
C LYS A 8 6.05 0.19 20.98
N CYS A 9 6.16 1.39 20.45
CA CYS A 9 7.29 2.29 20.73
C CYS A 9 6.90 3.73 21.05
N CYS A 10 5.61 4.07 21.07
CA CYS A 10 5.16 5.45 21.30
C CYS A 10 3.99 5.51 22.27
N VAL A 11 4.21 6.16 23.42
CA VAL A 11 3.17 6.43 24.44
C VAL A 11 2.15 7.48 24.01
N TRP A 12 2.46 8.21 22.93
CA TRP A 12 1.60 9.28 22.40
C TRP A 12 0.58 8.76 21.38
N GLU A 13 0.61 7.47 21.05
CA GLU A 13 -0.37 6.77 20.21
C GLU A 13 -0.88 7.64 19.04
N ALA A 14 -2.18 7.95 19.01
CA ALA A 14 -2.87 8.67 17.95
C ALA A 14 -2.47 10.15 17.80
N ILE A 15 -1.85 10.77 18.82
CA ILE A 15 -1.41 12.18 18.75
C ILE A 15 0.05 12.31 18.31
N CYS A 16 0.79 11.20 18.15
CA CYS A 16 2.15 11.23 17.65
C CYS A 16 2.21 11.77 16.21
N ALA A 17 3.05 12.78 15.97
CA ALA A 17 3.29 13.30 14.62
C ALA A 17 4.10 12.32 13.73
N ASN A 18 4.83 11.38 14.34
CA ASN A 18 5.57 10.34 13.63
C ASN A 18 4.76 9.05 13.44
N HIS A 19 3.47 9.06 13.81
CA HIS A 19 2.53 8.00 13.47
C HIS A 19 1.79 8.39 12.18
N PRO A 20 1.96 7.66 11.06
CA PRO A 20 1.24 7.96 9.84
C PRO A 20 -0.27 7.81 10.06
N ARG A 21 -1.05 8.74 9.51
CA ARG A 21 -2.51 8.77 9.65
C ARG A 21 -3.14 8.92 8.27
N GLU A 22 -4.01 7.99 7.92
CA GLU A 22 -4.74 8.06 6.66
C GLU A 22 -5.68 9.25 6.63
N SER A 23 -5.73 9.92 5.48
CA SER A 23 -6.60 11.05 5.23
C SER A 23 -8.06 10.62 5.22
N ASN A 24 -8.92 11.38 5.90
CA ASN A 24 -10.37 11.25 5.76
C ASN A 24 -10.94 12.03 4.55
N LYS A 25 -10.07 12.61 3.71
CA LYS A 25 -10.44 13.44 2.55
C LYS A 25 -10.52 12.64 1.24
N VAL A 26 -10.64 11.32 1.33
CA VAL A 26 -10.78 10.43 0.18
C VAL A 26 -12.11 9.68 0.24
N ALA A 27 -12.71 9.44 -0.93
CA ALA A 27 -13.97 8.75 -1.07
C ALA A 27 -13.94 7.80 -2.29
N PHE A 28 -14.60 6.65 -2.17
CA PHE A 28 -14.81 5.76 -3.30
C PHE A 28 -15.95 6.27 -4.18
N LYS A 29 -15.68 6.35 -5.48
CA LYS A 29 -16.67 6.72 -6.49
C LYS A 29 -16.64 5.71 -7.62
N GLN A 30 -17.81 5.47 -8.20
CA GLN A 30 -17.93 4.71 -9.43
C GLN A 30 -17.79 5.67 -10.62
N GLU A 31 -16.96 5.30 -11.58
CA GLU A 31 -16.84 5.99 -12.84
C GLU A 31 -18.08 5.67 -13.70
N PRO A 32 -18.84 6.69 -14.16
CA PRO A 32 -20.14 6.47 -14.78
C PRO A 32 -20.12 5.66 -16.09
N THR A 33 -19.02 5.72 -16.86
CA THR A 33 -18.95 5.16 -18.22
C THR A 33 -18.61 3.68 -18.22
N MET A 34 -17.61 3.28 -17.44
CA MET A 34 -17.05 1.93 -17.37
C MET A 34 -17.54 1.18 -16.12
N GLY A 35 -18.24 1.84 -15.20
CA GLY A 35 -18.73 1.26 -13.96
C GLY A 35 -17.62 0.85 -12.98
N LYS A 36 -16.37 1.31 -13.20
CA LYS A 36 -15.22 0.97 -12.37
C LYS A 36 -15.17 1.82 -11.11
N TYR A 37 -14.69 1.27 -10.01
CA TYR A 37 -14.50 2.04 -8.77
C TYR A 37 -13.10 2.64 -8.71
N ALA A 38 -13.02 3.86 -8.19
CA ALA A 38 -11.77 4.55 -7.90
C ALA A 38 -11.88 5.29 -6.57
N GLN A 39 -10.75 5.44 -5.88
CA GLN A 39 -10.63 6.35 -4.75
C GLN A 39 -10.33 7.76 -5.31
N THR A 40 -11.10 8.75 -4.84
CA THR A 40 -11.02 10.14 -5.30
C THR A 40 -10.89 11.07 -4.10
N ALA A 41 -10.21 12.20 -4.27
CA ALA A 41 -10.24 13.26 -3.26
C ALA A 41 -11.67 13.82 -3.15
N SER A 42 -12.22 13.87 -1.93
CA SER A 42 -13.52 14.48 -1.64
C SER A 42 -13.40 15.99 -1.43
N VAL A 43 -12.23 16.45 -0.99
CA VAL A 43 -11.86 17.86 -0.80
C VAL A 43 -10.37 18.07 -1.16
N THR A 44 -9.88 19.31 -1.09
CA THR A 44 -8.47 19.63 -1.35
C THR A 44 -7.54 18.88 -0.38
N LEU A 45 -6.53 18.22 -0.96
CA LEU A 45 -5.48 17.50 -0.22
C LEU A 45 -4.30 18.42 0.07
N GLU A 46 -3.73 18.26 1.25
CA GLU A 46 -2.49 18.95 1.63
C GLU A 46 -1.26 18.19 1.13
N ARG A 47 -0.13 18.89 1.04
CA ARG A 47 1.14 18.25 0.69
C ARG A 47 1.56 17.29 1.81
N VAL A 48 2.10 16.12 1.43
CA VAL A 48 2.60 15.08 2.37
C VAL A 48 1.47 14.39 3.15
N GLU A 49 0.21 14.64 2.81
CA GLU A 49 -0.92 13.94 3.43
C GLU A 49 -0.92 12.45 3.02
N VAL A 50 -0.96 11.55 4.00
CA VAL A 50 -1.00 10.10 3.76
C VAL A 50 -2.43 9.74 3.38
N LEU A 51 -2.66 9.18 2.19
CA LEU A 51 -4.01 8.90 1.70
C LEU A 51 -4.54 7.52 2.09
N GLY A 52 -3.64 6.58 2.33
CA GLY A 52 -3.98 5.21 2.67
C GLY A 52 -2.82 4.25 2.46
N GLU A 53 -2.97 3.05 2.99
CA GLU A 53 -2.07 1.92 2.76
C GLU A 53 -2.53 1.04 1.60
N TYR A 54 -1.58 0.49 0.85
CA TYR A 54 -1.88 -0.54 -0.13
C TYR A 54 -1.93 -1.90 0.56
N LEU A 55 -3.13 -2.32 0.96
CA LEU A 55 -3.36 -3.55 1.70
C LEU A 55 -3.71 -4.72 0.77
N GLY A 56 -3.30 -5.92 1.17
CA GLY A 56 -3.53 -7.14 0.40
C GLY A 56 -2.76 -8.32 0.96
N ARG A 57 -2.86 -9.47 0.29
CA ARG A 57 -2.15 -10.68 0.68
C ARG A 57 -0.69 -10.59 0.25
N LEU A 58 0.24 -10.87 1.17
CA LEU A 58 1.64 -11.01 0.83
C LEU A 58 1.86 -12.25 -0.06
N ARG A 59 2.56 -12.04 -1.18
CA ARG A 59 2.89 -13.07 -2.17
C ARG A 59 4.38 -13.06 -2.48
N TYR A 60 4.92 -14.23 -2.82
CA TYR A 60 6.21 -14.31 -3.49
C TYR A 60 6.04 -13.87 -4.95
N VAL A 61 6.99 -13.09 -5.46
CA VAL A 61 7.00 -12.67 -6.88
C VAL A 61 8.10 -13.42 -7.60
N GLU A 62 7.70 -14.23 -8.57
CA GLU A 62 8.60 -15.00 -9.42
C GLU A 62 9.59 -14.08 -10.14
N VAL A 63 10.87 -14.44 -10.08
CA VAL A 63 11.96 -13.65 -10.67
C VAL A 63 12.04 -13.92 -12.16
N ASP A 64 11.77 -15.16 -12.57
CA ASP A 64 11.70 -15.54 -13.97
C ASP A 64 10.47 -14.90 -14.65
N ARG A 65 10.72 -14.01 -15.61
CA ARG A 65 9.66 -13.31 -16.34
C ARG A 65 8.75 -14.27 -17.11
N ALA A 66 9.26 -15.41 -17.56
CA ALA A 66 8.47 -16.38 -18.31
C ALA A 66 7.46 -17.13 -17.43
N LYS A 67 7.76 -17.27 -16.14
CA LYS A 67 6.91 -17.96 -15.14
C LYS A 67 6.06 -17.01 -14.31
N ARG A 68 6.27 -15.69 -14.47
CA ARG A 68 5.56 -14.69 -13.69
C ARG A 68 4.13 -14.55 -14.19
N GLN A 69 3.17 -14.69 -13.28
CA GLN A 69 1.77 -14.38 -13.56
C GLN A 69 1.61 -12.91 -13.96
N ARG A 70 0.77 -12.65 -14.96
CA ARG A 70 0.45 -11.29 -15.40
C ARG A 70 -0.24 -10.54 -14.26
N ASN A 71 0.16 -9.28 -14.06
CA ASN A 71 -0.49 -8.41 -13.09
C ASN A 71 -1.75 -7.82 -13.73
N ASP A 72 -2.92 -8.19 -13.22
CA ASP A 72 -4.22 -7.67 -13.67
C ASP A 72 -4.58 -6.31 -13.04
N GLY A 73 -3.63 -5.66 -12.38
CA GLY A 73 -3.75 -4.32 -11.81
C GLY A 73 -3.81 -4.27 -10.27
N TYR A 74 -3.74 -5.43 -9.60
CA TYR A 74 -3.92 -5.55 -8.15
C TYR A 74 -2.67 -6.03 -7.40
N MET A 75 -1.54 -6.19 -8.09
CA MET A 75 -0.27 -6.59 -7.48
C MET A 75 0.67 -5.38 -7.36
N LEU A 76 0.97 -4.97 -6.13
CA LEU A 76 2.07 -4.05 -5.85
C LEU A 76 3.35 -4.84 -5.55
N THR A 77 4.35 -4.75 -6.42
CA THR A 77 5.65 -5.44 -6.22
C THR A 77 6.60 -4.55 -5.42
N LEU A 78 7.10 -5.09 -4.32
CA LEU A 78 8.11 -4.49 -3.46
C LEU A 78 9.44 -5.21 -3.64
N ARG A 79 10.51 -4.43 -3.79
CA ARG A 79 11.88 -4.95 -3.80
C ARG A 79 12.51 -4.72 -2.44
N THR A 80 12.74 -5.79 -1.70
CA THR A 80 13.36 -5.71 -0.37
C THR A 80 14.83 -6.13 -0.43
N ARG A 81 15.70 -5.36 0.20
CA ARG A 81 17.08 -5.78 0.47
C ARG A 81 17.03 -6.80 1.61
N THR A 82 17.42 -8.02 1.32
CA THR A 82 17.70 -9.00 2.38
C THR A 82 19.12 -8.77 2.90
N GLY A 83 19.46 -9.26 4.09
CA GLY A 83 20.79 -9.05 4.70
C GLY A 83 21.99 -9.60 3.90
N GLY A 84 21.77 -10.22 2.74
CA GLY A 84 22.83 -10.62 1.79
C GLY A 84 22.83 -9.81 0.48
N MET A 85 23.68 -10.19 -0.47
CA MET A 85 23.84 -9.49 -1.76
C MET A 85 22.61 -9.52 -2.69
N ARG A 86 21.55 -10.27 -2.37
CA ARG A 86 20.38 -10.43 -3.25
C ARG A 86 19.16 -9.71 -2.68
N SER A 87 18.58 -8.84 -3.49
CA SER A 87 17.23 -8.32 -3.24
C SER A 87 16.19 -9.40 -3.55
N ARG A 88 15.16 -9.53 -2.71
CA ARG A 88 13.99 -10.36 -3.01
C ARG A 88 12.83 -9.48 -3.48
N ASN A 89 12.01 -10.04 -4.36
CA ASN A 89 10.76 -9.42 -4.77
C ASN A 89 9.62 -10.09 -4.01
N VAL A 90 8.83 -9.28 -3.32
CA VAL A 90 7.57 -9.68 -2.67
C VAL A 90 6.46 -8.84 -3.26
N GLY A 91 5.24 -9.36 -3.26
CA GLY A 91 4.07 -8.70 -3.79
C GLY A 91 3.03 -8.52 -2.71
N ILE A 92 2.26 -7.44 -2.80
CA ILE A 92 1.00 -7.28 -2.08
C ILE A 92 -0.11 -7.42 -3.12
N ASP A 93 -0.94 -8.44 -2.97
CA ASP A 93 -2.05 -8.79 -3.86
C ASP A 93 -3.37 -8.34 -3.25
N ALA A 94 -3.94 -7.26 -3.79
CA ALA A 94 -5.21 -6.69 -3.33
C ALA A 94 -6.46 -7.39 -3.94
N HIS A 95 -6.28 -8.32 -4.88
CA HIS A 95 -7.41 -9.01 -5.52
C HIS A 95 -7.99 -10.10 -4.62
N ALA A 96 -7.14 -10.76 -3.83
CA ALA A 96 -7.49 -11.95 -3.04
C ALA A 96 -7.63 -11.64 -1.54
N LEU A 97 -8.50 -10.68 -1.18
CA LEU A 97 -8.84 -10.39 0.23
C LEU A 97 -9.82 -11.40 0.87
N ARG A 98 -10.13 -12.51 0.18
CA ARG A 98 -10.98 -13.60 0.69
C ARG A 98 -10.16 -14.77 1.19
#